data_AF-A0A955TJ35-F1
#
_entry.id   AF-A0A955TJ35-F1
#
_cell.length_a   1.000
_cell.length_b   1.000
_cell.length_c   1.000
_cell.angle_alpha   90.00
_cell.angle_beta   90.00
_cell.angle_gamma   90.00
#
_symmetry.space_group_name_H-M   'P 1'
#
loop_
_entity.id
_entity.type
_entity.pdbx_description
1 polymer ?
#
loop_
_entity_poly.entity_id
_entity_poly.type
_entity_poly.pdbx_seq_one_letter_code
_entity_poly.pdbx_strand_id
1 'polypeptide(L)'
;MEKKRQELLTSHAVDVINVLAAPMEIIIMVKRPHRAILHLRDLWRRRQLPSTAPESNNSLLLGAKESDGELLYLNVGNEFGGHQSHGPHTLIAGETGSGKGVLVQSLLLDICATNSPKRARIRMIDPKAGIDFPWLRNMPHLDGELITEQSQAIHALEELVAEMERRNRLLAETGVTKLDNYNSKVSASEQLPRIWLFHDELADWMMMNEYRDAVDLNASRLGVKARAAGINLVLITQRPDKDA
;
A
#
# COMPACT_ATOMS: atom_id res chain seq x y z
N MET A 1 33.02 2.19 -14.83
CA MET A 1 32.55 1.96 -13.46
C MET A 1 32.93 0.56 -12.98
N GLU A 2 32.61 -0.49 -13.74
CA GLU A 2 32.95 -1.89 -13.41
C GLU A 2 34.39 -2.13 -12.96
N LYS A 3 35.39 -1.61 -13.70
CA LYS A 3 36.81 -1.82 -13.38
C LYS A 3 37.22 -1.26 -12.00
N LYS A 4 36.72 -0.06 -11.65
CA LYS A 4 36.98 0.55 -10.34
C LYS A 4 36.24 -0.15 -9.21
N ARG A 5 35.01 -0.64 -9.48
CA ARG A 5 34.25 -1.45 -8.52
C ARG A 5 34.97 -2.76 -8.20
N GLN A 6 35.47 -3.43 -9.22
CA GLN A 6 36.25 -4.66 -9.04
C GLN A 6 37.54 -4.40 -8.26
N GLU A 7 38.26 -3.32 -8.57
CA GLU A 7 39.47 -2.93 -7.84
C GLU A 7 39.21 -2.64 -6.35
N LEU A 8 38.12 -1.93 -6.03
CA LEU A 8 37.69 -1.68 -4.66
C LEU A 8 37.37 -2.98 -3.91
N LEU A 9 36.70 -3.92 -4.57
CA LEU A 9 36.39 -5.22 -3.99
C LEU A 9 37.67 -6.03 -3.74
N THR A 10 38.56 -6.15 -4.73
CA THR A 10 39.73 -7.04 -4.64
C THR A 10 40.87 -6.47 -3.81
N SER A 11 41.10 -5.15 -3.88
CA SER A 11 42.25 -4.51 -3.25
C SER A 11 41.93 -3.94 -1.87
N HIS A 12 40.66 -3.61 -1.63
CA HIS A 12 40.23 -2.92 -0.40
C HIS A 12 39.09 -3.64 0.33
N ALA A 13 38.60 -4.78 -0.16
CA ALA A 13 37.46 -5.50 0.40
C ALA A 13 36.18 -4.63 0.52
N VAL A 14 36.03 -3.62 -0.33
CA VAL A 14 34.87 -2.73 -0.37
C VAL A 14 33.92 -3.19 -1.48
N ASP A 15 32.87 -3.92 -1.09
CA ASP A 15 31.81 -4.34 -2.01
C ASP A 15 30.79 -3.21 -2.21
N VAL A 16 30.99 -2.39 -3.24
CA VAL A 16 30.04 -1.34 -3.62
C VAL A 16 28.79 -2.00 -4.19
N ILE A 17 27.63 -1.79 -3.56
CA ILE A 17 26.34 -2.35 -3.99
C ILE A 17 25.59 -1.43 -4.93
N ASN A 18 25.74 -0.11 -4.79
CA ASN A 18 25.08 0.86 -5.64
C ASN A 18 25.85 2.19 -5.67
N VAL A 19 25.70 2.95 -6.74
CA VAL A 19 26.22 4.31 -6.87
C VAL A 19 25.10 5.18 -7.42
N LEU A 20 24.66 6.16 -6.63
CA LEU A 20 23.62 7.11 -7.01
C LEU A 20 24.23 8.49 -7.22
N ALA A 21 23.79 9.17 -8.28
CA ALA A 21 24.09 10.58 -8.48
C ALA A 21 23.01 11.43 -7.79
N ALA A 22 23.44 12.42 -7.01
CA ALA A 22 22.56 13.41 -6.40
C ALA A 22 23.10 14.83 -6.66
N PRO A 23 22.29 15.90 -6.50
CA PRO A 23 22.77 17.25 -6.75
C PRO A 23 24.03 17.56 -5.95
N MET A 24 25.14 17.84 -6.64
CA MET A 24 26.46 18.16 -6.07
C MET A 24 27.15 17.03 -5.29
N GLU A 25 26.64 15.79 -5.31
CA GLU A 25 27.24 14.67 -4.58
C GLU A 25 27.09 13.31 -5.29
N ILE A 26 27.89 12.34 -4.87
CA ILE A 26 27.79 10.94 -5.31
C ILE A 26 27.61 10.09 -4.07
N ILE A 27 26.52 9.34 -4.01
CA ILE A 27 26.22 8.43 -2.90
C ILE A 27 26.72 7.04 -3.29
N ILE A 28 27.71 6.54 -2.57
CA ILE A 28 28.25 5.19 -2.76
C ILE A 28 27.71 4.31 -1.63
N MET A 29 26.89 3.33 -1.98
CA MET A 29 26.38 2.34 -1.04
C MET A 29 27.33 1.15 -0.99
N VAL A 30 27.80 0.80 0.20
CA VAL A 30 28.74 -0.32 0.42
C VAL A 30 28.03 -1.42 1.20
N LYS A 31 28.20 -2.66 0.76
CA LYS A 31 27.66 -3.84 1.43
C LYS A 31 28.25 -3.93 2.84
N ARG A 32 27.37 -4.05 3.83
CA ARG A 32 27.78 -4.40 5.19
C ARG A 32 28.07 -5.90 5.29
N PRO A 33 29.11 -6.33 6.03
CA PRO A 33 29.35 -7.75 6.31
C PRO A 33 28.15 -8.43 6.99
N HIS A 34 27.46 -7.68 7.85
CA HIS A 34 26.22 -8.10 8.50
C HIS A 34 25.12 -7.07 8.22
N ARG A 35 24.06 -7.49 7.52
CA ARG A 35 22.86 -6.66 7.34
C ARG A 35 22.10 -6.58 8.65
N ALA A 36 21.73 -5.37 9.05
CA ALA A 36 20.84 -5.18 10.19
C ALA A 36 19.42 -5.62 9.81
N ILE A 37 18.77 -6.39 10.69
CA ILE A 37 17.36 -6.73 10.55
C ILE A 37 16.55 -5.60 11.16
N LEU A 38 15.63 -5.03 10.38
CA LEU A 38 14.68 -4.03 10.87
C LEU A 38 13.40 -4.72 11.33
N HIS A 39 13.20 -4.79 12.65
CA HIS A 39 11.95 -5.31 13.19
C HIS A 39 10.86 -4.23 13.18
N LEU A 40 9.66 -4.58 12.72
CA LEU A 40 8.51 -3.68 12.65
C LEU A 40 8.24 -2.95 13.97
N ARG A 41 8.32 -3.68 15.10
CA ARG A 41 8.17 -3.11 16.46
C ARG A 41 9.13 -1.95 16.72
N ASP A 42 10.38 -2.06 16.30
CA ASP A 42 11.41 -1.07 16.57
C ASP A 42 11.22 0.16 15.65
N LEU A 43 10.68 -0.05 14.46
CA LEU A 43 10.24 1.04 13.60
C LEU A 43 9.00 1.74 14.18
N TRP A 44 8.01 0.99 14.66
CA TRP A 44 6.80 1.52 15.28
C TRP A 44 7.08 2.35 16.54
N ARG A 45 8.12 2.02 17.31
CA ARG A 45 8.54 2.85 18.45
C ARG A 45 9.09 4.22 18.05
N ARG A 46 9.63 4.34 16.84
CA ARG A 46 10.21 5.57 16.30
C ARG A 46 9.25 6.33 15.38
N ARG A 47 8.14 5.70 14.99
CA ARG A 47 7.20 6.28 14.02
C ARG A 47 6.56 7.54 14.59
N GLN A 48 6.40 8.51 13.71
CA GLN A 48 5.42 9.57 13.88
C GLN A 48 4.05 9.07 13.45
N LEU A 49 3.00 9.59 14.08
CA LEU A 49 1.61 9.37 13.68
C LEU A 49 0.96 10.71 13.35
N PRO A 50 0.04 10.75 12.37
CA PRO A 50 -0.76 11.95 12.15
C PRO A 50 -1.66 12.22 13.36
N SER A 51 -2.06 13.48 13.55
CA SER A 51 -2.93 13.89 14.67
C SER A 51 -4.32 13.24 14.65
N THR A 52 -4.70 12.62 13.53
CA THR A 52 -5.95 11.88 13.37
C THR A 52 -5.87 10.44 13.88
N ALA A 53 -4.68 9.91 14.17
CA ALA A 53 -4.52 8.57 14.74
C ALA A 53 -4.87 8.57 16.24
N PRO A 54 -5.37 7.45 16.81
CA PRO A 54 -5.57 6.14 16.18
C PRO A 54 -6.91 6.00 15.45
N GLU A 55 -7.68 7.09 15.30
CA GLU A 55 -8.98 7.02 14.61
C GLU A 55 -8.80 6.85 13.10
N SER A 56 -7.91 7.63 12.49
CA SER A 56 -7.61 7.57 11.07
C SER A 56 -6.13 7.85 10.79
N ASN A 57 -5.50 6.99 10.00
CA ASN A 57 -4.14 7.13 9.51
C ASN A 57 -4.08 6.73 8.03
N ASN A 58 -3.62 7.68 7.21
CA ASN A 58 -3.47 7.54 5.76
C ASN A 58 -1.98 7.56 5.33
N SER A 59 -1.07 7.43 6.29
CA SER A 59 0.38 7.47 6.13
C SER A 59 0.97 6.20 6.73
N LEU A 60 1.09 5.16 5.91
CA LEU A 60 1.47 3.82 6.36
C LEU A 60 2.98 3.67 6.37
N LEU A 61 3.54 3.07 7.42
CA LEU A 61 4.99 2.89 7.53
C LEU A 61 5.49 1.82 6.55
N LEU A 62 6.39 2.21 5.64
CA LEU A 62 7.04 1.29 4.71
C LEU A 62 8.29 0.66 5.31
N GLY A 63 9.07 1.44 6.05
CA GLY A 63 10.36 0.99 6.55
C GLY A 63 11.26 2.15 6.98
N ALA A 64 12.56 1.91 6.93
CA ALA A 64 13.57 2.94 7.07
C ALA A 64 14.44 2.95 5.80
N LYS A 65 14.83 4.13 5.34
CA LYS A 65 15.75 4.27 4.21
C LYS A 65 17.11 3.67 4.57
N GLU A 66 17.71 2.98 3.60
CA GLU A 66 19.03 2.38 3.79
C GLU A 66 20.15 3.45 3.88
N SER A 67 19.93 4.64 3.29
CA SER A 67 20.89 5.73 3.24
C SER A 67 21.15 6.39 4.60
N ASP A 68 20.10 6.70 5.35
CA ASP A 68 20.15 7.57 6.54
C ASP A 68 19.35 7.00 7.73
N GLY A 69 18.60 5.91 7.52
CA GLY A 69 17.75 5.30 8.55
C GLY A 69 16.48 6.10 8.84
N GLU A 70 16.19 7.16 8.09
CA GLU A 70 14.94 7.93 8.20
C GLU A 70 13.76 7.04 7.86
N LEU A 71 12.66 7.19 8.61
CA LEU A 71 11.45 6.43 8.35
C LEU A 71 10.80 6.87 7.04
N LEU A 72 10.33 5.89 6.29
CA LEU A 72 9.66 6.08 5.02
C LEU A 72 8.18 5.71 5.16
N TYR A 73 7.30 6.56 4.63
CA TYR A 73 5.86 6.40 4.71
C TYR A 73 5.21 6.36 3.32
N LEU A 74 4.26 5.44 3.15
CA LEU A 74 3.30 5.43 2.06
C LEU A 74 2.15 6.39 2.37
N ASN A 75 2.28 7.61 1.88
CA ASN A 75 1.28 8.66 2.05
C ASN A 75 0.23 8.61 0.94
N VAL A 76 -0.98 8.11 1.22
CA VAL A 76 -2.07 8.05 0.22
C VAL A 76 -2.99 9.29 0.22
N GLY A 77 -2.87 10.14 1.25
CA GLY A 77 -3.72 11.32 1.44
C GLY A 77 -2.97 12.63 1.24
N ASN A 78 -2.21 13.00 2.26
CA ASN A 78 -1.49 14.26 2.36
C ASN A 78 0.00 14.00 2.64
N GLU A 79 0.81 15.05 2.54
CA GLU A 79 2.22 15.02 2.94
C GLU A 79 2.36 14.62 4.43
N PHE A 80 3.35 13.78 4.73
CA PHE A 80 3.63 13.34 6.09
C PHE A 80 5.07 12.83 6.21
N GLY A 81 5.70 13.08 7.35
CA GLY A 81 7.05 12.59 7.65
C GLY A 81 8.12 13.10 6.69
N GLY A 82 7.95 14.31 6.13
CA GLY A 82 8.89 14.89 5.15
C GLY A 82 8.73 14.35 3.73
N HIS A 83 7.71 13.52 3.46
CA HIS A 83 7.46 12.94 2.14
C HIS A 83 6.14 13.41 1.55
N GLN A 84 6.12 13.69 0.25
CA GLN A 84 4.91 14.06 -0.49
C GLN A 84 3.86 12.94 -0.50
N SER A 85 2.66 13.25 -0.99
CA SER A 85 1.62 12.26 -1.26
C SER A 85 2.00 11.41 -2.48
N HIS A 86 1.99 10.07 -2.34
CA HIS A 86 2.43 9.10 -3.37
C HIS A 86 1.32 8.65 -4.32
N GLY A 87 0.10 9.13 -4.12
CA GLY A 87 -1.07 8.79 -4.93
C GLY A 87 -2.05 7.88 -4.19
N PRO A 88 -3.26 7.73 -4.71
CA PRO A 88 -4.34 7.00 -4.03
C PRO A 88 -4.23 5.47 -4.13
N HIS A 89 -3.47 4.95 -5.09
CA HIS A 89 -3.37 3.52 -5.36
C HIS A 89 -1.90 3.11 -5.36
N THR A 90 -1.64 1.83 -5.07
CA THR A 90 -0.29 1.30 -4.88
C THR A 90 -0.16 -0.03 -5.61
N LEU A 91 0.89 -0.16 -6.40
CA LEU A 91 1.32 -1.42 -6.99
C LEU A 91 2.56 -1.91 -6.23
N ILE A 92 2.51 -3.13 -5.70
CA ILE A 92 3.62 -3.80 -5.02
C ILE A 92 4.06 -4.97 -5.90
N ALA A 93 5.25 -4.85 -6.48
CA ALA A 93 5.82 -5.89 -7.33
C ALA A 93 7.15 -6.40 -6.76
N GLY A 94 7.37 -7.72 -6.85
CA GLY A 94 8.64 -8.32 -6.48
C GLY A 94 8.61 -9.84 -6.56
N GLU A 95 9.73 -10.44 -6.96
CA GLU A 95 9.90 -11.88 -7.07
C GLU A 95 9.70 -12.61 -5.72
N THR A 96 9.49 -13.92 -5.76
CA THR A 96 9.42 -14.76 -4.57
C THR A 96 10.66 -14.58 -3.69
N GLY A 97 10.46 -14.36 -2.39
CA GLY A 97 11.55 -14.13 -1.43
C GLY A 97 12.06 -12.69 -1.36
N SER A 98 11.55 -11.77 -2.19
CA SER A 98 11.90 -10.34 -2.15
C SER A 98 11.39 -9.58 -0.91
N GLY A 99 10.44 -10.16 -0.18
CA GLY A 99 9.80 -9.55 1.00
C GLY A 99 8.43 -8.93 0.75
N LYS A 100 7.83 -9.11 -0.44
CA LYS A 100 6.47 -8.65 -0.79
C LYS A 100 5.42 -8.95 0.29
N GLY A 101 5.29 -10.23 0.69
CA GLY A 101 4.33 -10.63 1.72
C GLY A 101 4.59 -9.99 3.08
N VAL A 102 5.87 -9.82 3.46
CA VAL A 102 6.26 -9.15 4.72
C VAL A 102 5.86 -7.67 4.70
N LEU A 103 6.03 -6.99 3.56
CA LEU A 103 5.60 -5.61 3.38
C LEU A 103 4.06 -5.50 3.48
N VAL A 104 3.33 -6.35 2.76
CA VAL A 104 1.85 -6.37 2.81
C VAL A 104 1.36 -6.62 4.23
N GLN A 105 1.94 -7.59 4.94
CA GLN A 105 1.61 -7.86 6.34
C GLN A 105 1.87 -6.63 7.23
N SER A 106 3.01 -5.95 7.03
CA SER A 106 3.35 -4.75 7.79
C SER A 106 2.35 -3.61 7.55
N LEU A 107 1.93 -3.41 6.29
CA LEU A 107 0.92 -2.41 5.93
C LEU A 107 -0.45 -2.72 6.52
N LEU A 108 -0.91 -3.98 6.41
CA LEU A 108 -2.19 -4.40 7.00
C LEU A 108 -2.19 -4.23 8.52
N LEU A 109 -1.11 -4.62 9.19
CA LEU A 109 -0.94 -4.43 10.63
C LEU A 109 -0.94 -2.95 11.01
N ASP A 110 -0.26 -2.10 10.23
CA ASP A 110 -0.21 -0.67 10.50
C ASP A 110 -1.60 -0.02 10.33
N ILE A 111 -2.37 -0.40 9.30
CA ILE A 111 -3.77 0.01 9.13
C ILE A 111 -4.58 -0.37 10.37
N CYS A 112 -4.57 -1.66 10.75
CA CYS A 112 -5.36 -2.16 11.89
C CYS A 112 -4.95 -1.51 13.23
N ALA A 113 -3.67 -1.21 13.41
CA ALA A 113 -3.14 -0.65 14.67
C ALA A 113 -3.32 0.86 14.79
N THR A 114 -3.57 1.58 13.68
CA THR A 114 -3.60 3.06 13.65
C THR A 114 -4.90 3.65 13.13
N ASN A 115 -5.89 2.81 12.84
CA ASN A 115 -7.22 3.21 12.43
C ASN A 115 -8.28 2.48 13.25
N SER A 116 -9.38 3.17 13.57
CA SER A 116 -10.58 2.54 14.11
C SER A 116 -11.28 1.70 13.02
N PRO A 117 -11.87 0.53 13.33
CA PRO A 117 -12.65 -0.25 12.36
C PRO A 117 -13.85 0.50 11.77
N LYS A 118 -14.31 1.56 12.46
CA LYS A 118 -15.36 2.46 11.95
C LYS A 118 -14.85 3.46 10.91
N ARG A 119 -13.53 3.63 10.82
CA ARG A 119 -12.85 4.63 10.00
C ARG A 119 -12.00 4.02 8.89
N ALA A 120 -11.58 2.77 9.02
CA ALA A 120 -10.91 2.01 7.97
C ALA A 120 -11.50 0.60 7.84
N ARG A 121 -11.79 0.20 6.62
CA ARG A 121 -12.24 -1.14 6.23
C ARG A 121 -11.25 -1.74 5.24
N ILE A 122 -11.03 -3.05 5.35
CA ILE A 122 -10.13 -3.82 4.49
C ILE A 122 -10.98 -4.83 3.73
N ARG A 123 -10.92 -4.80 2.41
CA ARG A 123 -11.39 -5.89 1.54
C ARG A 123 -10.18 -6.61 0.98
N MET A 124 -10.15 -7.92 1.06
CA MET A 124 -8.98 -8.73 0.72
C MET A 124 -9.35 -9.76 -0.34
N ILE A 125 -8.69 -9.67 -1.49
CA ILE A 125 -8.67 -10.72 -2.51
C ILE A 125 -7.35 -11.47 -2.33
N ASP A 126 -7.45 -12.74 -1.98
CA ASP A 126 -6.31 -13.62 -1.74
C ASP A 126 -6.63 -15.01 -2.32
N PRO A 127 -6.14 -15.30 -3.55
CA PRO A 127 -6.33 -16.60 -4.20
C PRO A 127 -5.79 -17.78 -3.39
N LYS A 128 -4.87 -17.55 -2.44
CA LYS A 128 -4.29 -18.57 -1.57
C LYS A 128 -5.07 -18.77 -0.27
N ALA A 129 -6.28 -18.23 -0.18
CA ALA A 129 -7.18 -18.40 0.95
C ALA A 129 -6.58 -18.00 2.31
N GLY A 130 -5.81 -16.91 2.36
CA GLY A 130 -5.32 -16.36 3.63
C GLY A 130 -4.24 -17.19 4.30
N ILE A 131 -3.49 -18.02 3.56
CA ILE A 131 -2.33 -18.75 4.11
C ILE A 131 -1.30 -17.76 4.68
N ASP A 132 -1.09 -16.65 3.97
CA ASP A 132 -0.10 -15.63 4.37
C ASP A 132 -0.64 -14.68 5.46
N PHE A 133 -1.97 -14.55 5.58
CA PHE A 133 -2.62 -13.59 6.49
C PHE A 133 -3.80 -14.18 7.29
N PRO A 134 -3.67 -15.36 7.93
CA PRO A 134 -4.81 -16.06 8.53
C PRO A 134 -5.46 -15.27 9.68
N TRP A 135 -4.66 -14.44 10.36
CA TRP A 135 -5.09 -13.56 11.45
C TRP A 135 -6.06 -12.47 10.99
N LEU A 136 -6.06 -12.08 9.70
CA LEU A 136 -6.90 -11.01 9.18
C LEU A 136 -8.40 -11.34 9.29
N ARG A 137 -8.76 -12.63 9.21
CA ARG A 137 -10.15 -13.12 9.40
C ARG A 137 -10.75 -12.74 10.76
N ASN A 138 -9.90 -12.57 11.77
CA ASN A 138 -10.32 -12.24 13.12
C ASN A 138 -10.33 -10.72 13.37
N MET A 139 -10.00 -9.91 12.36
CA MET A 139 -9.89 -8.46 12.53
C MET A 139 -11.22 -7.76 12.23
N PRO A 140 -11.66 -6.83 13.10
CA PRO A 140 -12.91 -6.09 12.90
C PRO A 140 -12.85 -5.15 11.69
N HIS A 141 -11.65 -4.86 11.17
CA HIS A 141 -11.44 -4.08 9.96
C HIS A 141 -11.78 -4.85 8.68
N LEU A 142 -11.71 -6.18 8.69
CA LEU A 142 -12.04 -6.99 7.52
C LEU A 142 -13.53 -6.82 7.18
N ASP A 143 -13.79 -6.47 5.93
CA ASP A 143 -15.12 -6.23 5.41
C ASP A 143 -15.57 -7.41 4.55
N GLY A 144 -16.33 -8.32 5.16
CA GLY A 144 -16.75 -9.59 4.56
C GLY A 144 -15.74 -10.71 4.83
N GLU A 145 -15.72 -11.72 3.96
CA GLU A 145 -14.75 -12.82 4.01
C GLU A 145 -13.57 -12.55 3.07
N LEU A 146 -12.49 -13.36 3.19
CA LEU A 146 -11.41 -13.33 2.22
C LEU A 146 -11.94 -13.85 0.88
N ILE A 147 -11.74 -13.05 -0.17
CA ILE A 147 -12.20 -13.39 -1.51
C ILE A 147 -11.15 -14.30 -2.16
N THR A 148 -11.53 -15.55 -2.45
CA THR A 148 -10.65 -16.56 -3.05
C THR A 148 -11.01 -16.90 -4.49
N GLU A 149 -12.18 -16.45 -4.95
CA GLU A 149 -12.73 -16.77 -6.27
C GLU A 149 -12.76 -15.54 -7.18
N GLN A 150 -12.44 -15.74 -8.46
CA GLN A 150 -12.39 -14.67 -9.46
C GLN A 150 -13.74 -13.95 -9.63
N SER A 151 -14.84 -14.69 -9.64
CA SER A 151 -16.19 -14.12 -9.78
C SER A 151 -16.56 -13.19 -8.62
N GLN A 152 -16.20 -13.58 -7.40
CA GLN A 152 -16.40 -12.77 -6.20
C GLN A 152 -15.51 -11.52 -6.21
N ALA A 153 -14.28 -11.63 -6.73
CA ALA A 153 -13.38 -10.48 -6.86
C ALA A 153 -13.87 -9.46 -7.89
N ILE A 154 -14.42 -9.92 -9.02
CA ILE A 154 -15.09 -9.04 -10.00
C ILE A 154 -16.25 -8.30 -9.32
N HIS A 155 -17.12 -9.03 -8.62
CA HIS A 155 -18.24 -8.44 -7.91
C HIS A 155 -17.79 -7.41 -6.85
N ALA A 156 -16.74 -7.72 -6.09
CA ALA A 156 -16.18 -6.78 -5.12
C ALA A 156 -15.65 -5.49 -5.76
N LEU A 157 -15.01 -5.58 -6.94
CA LEU A 157 -14.58 -4.40 -7.69
C LEU A 157 -15.77 -3.57 -8.18
N GLU A 158 -16.84 -4.21 -8.66
CA GLU A 158 -18.08 -3.55 -9.09
C GLU A 158 -18.78 -2.85 -7.92
N GLU A 159 -18.86 -3.51 -6.75
CA GLU A 159 -19.37 -2.90 -5.52
C GLU A 159 -18.58 -1.65 -5.12
N LEU A 160 -17.25 -1.69 -5.23
CA LEU A 160 -16.39 -0.55 -4.94
C LEU A 160 -16.61 0.60 -5.93
N VAL A 161 -16.85 0.30 -7.21
CA VAL A 161 -17.22 1.31 -8.21
C VAL A 161 -18.56 1.96 -7.85
N ALA A 162 -19.57 1.16 -7.51
CA ALA A 162 -20.88 1.69 -7.10
C ALA A 162 -20.78 2.54 -5.82
N GLU A 163 -20.01 2.10 -4.83
CA GLU A 163 -19.76 2.83 -3.60
C GLU A 163 -18.99 4.13 -3.86
N MET A 164 -17.99 4.10 -4.74
CA MET A 164 -17.28 5.31 -5.19
C MET A 164 -18.24 6.33 -5.79
N GLU A 165 -19.14 5.91 -6.68
CA GLU A 165 -20.13 6.79 -7.29
C GLU A 165 -21.11 7.36 -6.27
N ARG A 166 -21.60 6.53 -5.34
CA ARG A 166 -22.46 6.97 -4.22
C ARG A 166 -21.75 8.03 -3.38
N ARG A 167 -20.49 7.80 -3.00
CA ARG A 167 -19.70 8.75 -2.20
C ARG A 167 -19.47 10.04 -2.95
N ASN A 168 -19.10 9.98 -4.23
CA ASN A 168 -18.87 11.18 -5.03
C ASN A 168 -20.13 12.06 -5.12
N ARG A 169 -21.34 11.47 -5.18
CA ARG A 169 -22.60 12.24 -5.06
C ARG A 169 -22.74 12.92 -3.71
N LEU A 170 -22.51 12.20 -2.60
CA LEU A 170 -22.56 12.79 -1.25
C LEU A 170 -21.55 13.93 -1.05
N LEU A 171 -20.33 13.76 -1.59
CA LEU A 171 -19.30 14.80 -1.57
C LEU A 171 -19.79 16.06 -2.30
N ALA A 172 -20.38 15.90 -3.49
CA ALA A 172 -20.93 16.99 -4.27
C ALA A 172 -22.10 17.70 -3.57
N GLU A 173 -23.05 16.94 -3.01
CA GLU A 173 -24.21 17.45 -2.25
C GLU A 173 -23.78 18.24 -1.01
N THR A 174 -22.68 17.83 -0.37
CA THR A 174 -22.11 18.49 0.83
C THR A 174 -21.13 19.63 0.48
N GLY A 175 -20.85 19.85 -0.82
CA GLY A 175 -19.93 20.87 -1.30
C GLY A 175 -18.47 20.65 -0.88
N VAL A 176 -18.02 19.39 -0.82
CA VAL A 176 -16.65 19.01 -0.47
C VAL A 176 -16.03 18.12 -1.54
N THR A 177 -14.70 18.04 -1.59
CA THR A 177 -13.96 17.32 -2.65
C THR A 177 -13.22 16.08 -2.16
N LYS A 178 -13.23 15.80 -0.85
CA LYS A 178 -12.50 14.68 -0.22
C LYS A 178 -13.30 14.08 0.93
N LEU A 179 -13.18 12.77 1.11
CA LEU A 179 -13.77 12.00 2.21
C LEU A 179 -13.48 12.62 3.59
N ASP A 180 -12.22 13.03 3.84
CA ASP A 180 -11.84 13.58 5.15
C ASP A 180 -12.62 14.87 5.47
N ASN A 181 -12.85 15.72 4.45
CA ASN A 181 -13.63 16.95 4.59
C ASN A 181 -15.12 16.65 4.78
N TYR A 182 -15.66 15.64 4.09
CA TYR A 182 -17.04 15.17 4.32
C TYR A 182 -17.22 14.71 5.77
N ASN A 183 -16.33 13.83 6.22
CA ASN A 183 -16.36 13.27 7.57
C ASN A 183 -16.23 14.33 8.68
N SER A 184 -15.57 15.46 8.41
CA SER A 184 -15.49 16.58 9.36
C SER A 184 -16.78 17.41 9.48
N LYS A 185 -17.70 17.30 8.51
CA LYS A 185 -18.93 18.09 8.44
C LYS A 185 -20.18 17.33 8.87
N VAL A 186 -20.13 16.00 8.91
CA VAL A 186 -21.27 15.14 9.23
C VAL A 186 -21.19 14.57 10.64
N SER A 187 -22.32 14.06 11.14
CA SER A 187 -22.36 13.39 12.44
C SER A 187 -21.54 12.09 12.42
N ALA A 188 -21.13 11.61 13.60
CA ALA A 188 -20.32 10.38 13.71
C ALA A 188 -20.99 9.14 13.09
N SER A 189 -22.33 9.08 13.06
CA SER A 189 -23.10 8.00 12.45
C SER A 189 -23.11 8.04 10.91
N GLU A 190 -22.85 9.20 10.32
CA GLU A 190 -22.83 9.39 8.86
C GLU A 190 -21.41 9.36 8.28
N GLN A 191 -20.39 9.33 9.16
CA GLN A 191 -19.00 9.23 8.73
C GLN A 191 -18.76 7.93 7.97
N LEU A 192 -18.06 8.05 6.86
CA LEU A 192 -17.76 6.94 5.98
C LEU A 192 -16.31 6.48 6.20
N PRO A 193 -16.06 5.15 6.29
CA PRO A 193 -14.71 4.64 6.44
C PRO A 193 -13.94 4.74 5.14
N ARG A 194 -12.62 4.92 5.22
CA ARG A 194 -11.72 4.65 4.10
C ARG A 194 -11.72 3.15 3.80
N ILE A 195 -11.81 2.78 2.53
CA ILE A 195 -11.79 1.37 2.11
C ILE A 195 -10.44 1.07 1.47
N TRP A 196 -9.79 0.01 1.94
CA TRP A 196 -8.56 -0.51 1.39
C TRP A 196 -8.85 -1.85 0.72
N LEU A 197 -8.76 -1.91 -0.61
CA LEU A 197 -8.76 -3.19 -1.33
C LEU A 197 -7.32 -3.67 -1.47
N PHE A 198 -7.00 -4.79 -0.87
CA PHE A 198 -5.79 -5.54 -1.14
C PHE A 198 -6.10 -6.66 -2.10
N HIS A 199 -5.32 -6.77 -3.17
CA HIS A 199 -5.39 -7.86 -4.12
C HIS A 199 -4.03 -8.53 -4.21
N ASP A 200 -3.89 -9.71 -3.59
CA ASP A 200 -2.67 -10.51 -3.68
C ASP A 200 -2.66 -11.39 -4.93
N GLU A 201 -1.50 -11.42 -5.57
CA GLU A 201 -1.21 -12.17 -6.78
C GLU A 201 -2.17 -11.92 -7.95
N LEU A 202 -2.32 -10.65 -8.31
CA LEU A 202 -3.15 -10.22 -9.43
C LEU A 202 -2.78 -10.90 -10.76
N ALA A 203 -1.47 -11.04 -11.04
CA ALA A 203 -0.96 -11.50 -12.33
C ALA A 203 -1.45 -12.90 -12.74
N ASP A 204 -1.57 -13.84 -11.80
CA ASP A 204 -2.03 -15.19 -12.12
C ASP A 204 -3.50 -15.21 -12.59
N TRP A 205 -4.32 -14.25 -12.16
CA TRP A 205 -5.71 -14.13 -12.58
C TRP A 205 -5.88 -13.31 -13.86
N MET A 206 -5.00 -12.35 -14.13
CA MET A 206 -5.02 -11.52 -15.35
C MET A 206 -4.78 -12.32 -16.65
N MET A 207 -4.32 -13.57 -16.53
CA MET A 207 -4.24 -14.51 -17.67
C MET A 207 -5.60 -14.92 -18.23
N MET A 208 -6.68 -14.78 -17.45
CA MET A 208 -8.04 -15.10 -17.87
C MET A 208 -8.69 -13.85 -18.46
N ASN A 209 -9.18 -13.95 -19.71
CA ASN A 209 -9.72 -12.78 -20.43
C ASN A 209 -10.89 -12.12 -19.70
N GLU A 210 -11.85 -12.89 -19.18
CA GLU A 210 -13.00 -12.32 -18.49
C GLU A 210 -12.58 -11.55 -17.22
N TYR A 211 -11.60 -12.09 -16.49
CA TYR A 211 -11.09 -11.45 -15.29
C TYR A 211 -10.33 -10.17 -15.63
N ARG A 212 -9.41 -10.24 -16.60
CA ARG A 212 -8.64 -9.09 -17.08
C ARG A 212 -9.55 -7.96 -17.53
N ASP A 213 -10.53 -8.25 -18.38
CA ASP A 213 -11.42 -7.22 -18.94
C ASP A 213 -12.25 -6.55 -17.83
N ALA A 214 -12.68 -7.33 -16.83
CA ALA A 214 -13.40 -6.80 -15.66
C ALA A 214 -12.50 -5.96 -14.74
N VAL A 215 -11.25 -6.37 -14.50
CA VAL A 215 -10.28 -5.60 -13.73
C VAL A 215 -9.92 -4.32 -14.46
N ASP A 216 -9.62 -4.36 -15.76
CA ASP A 216 -9.29 -3.19 -16.56
C ASP A 216 -10.40 -2.15 -16.51
N LEU A 217 -11.66 -2.58 -16.69
CA LEU A 217 -12.80 -1.69 -16.61
C LEU A 217 -12.95 -1.04 -15.21
N ASN A 218 -12.95 -1.86 -14.15
CA ASN A 218 -13.25 -1.40 -12.80
C ASN A 218 -12.07 -0.66 -12.16
N ALA A 219 -10.86 -1.18 -12.28
CA ALA A 219 -9.63 -0.57 -11.78
C ALA A 219 -9.35 0.76 -12.50
N SER A 220 -9.62 0.88 -13.79
CA SER A 220 -9.53 2.17 -14.51
C SER A 220 -10.51 3.21 -13.95
N ARG A 221 -11.78 2.82 -13.72
CA ARG A 221 -12.77 3.73 -13.12
C ARG A 221 -12.39 4.17 -11.71
N LEU A 222 -11.96 3.22 -10.88
CA LEU A 222 -11.49 3.49 -9.51
C LEU A 222 -10.24 4.37 -9.56
N GLY A 223 -9.25 4.04 -10.39
CA GLY A 223 -7.99 4.75 -10.52
C GLY A 223 -8.15 6.26 -10.75
N VAL A 224 -9.17 6.66 -11.51
CA VAL A 224 -9.43 8.07 -11.82
C VAL A 224 -10.23 8.78 -10.72
N LYS A 225 -11.22 8.12 -10.10
CA LYS A 225 -12.25 8.80 -9.29
C LYS A 225 -12.29 8.40 -7.80
N ALA A 226 -11.56 7.36 -7.40
CA ALA A 226 -11.63 6.79 -6.05
C ALA A 226 -10.90 7.61 -4.97
N ARG A 227 -9.89 8.41 -5.37
CA ARG A 227 -9.09 9.23 -4.43
C ARG A 227 -9.96 10.09 -3.51
N ALA A 228 -10.93 10.80 -4.10
CA ALA A 228 -11.83 11.68 -3.38
C ALA A 228 -12.78 10.89 -2.46
N ALA A 229 -13.29 9.76 -2.95
CA ALA A 229 -14.18 8.85 -2.24
C ALA A 229 -13.51 8.08 -1.08
N GLY A 230 -12.18 8.14 -0.99
CA GLY A 230 -11.40 7.42 0.02
C GLY A 230 -11.46 5.92 -0.16
N ILE A 231 -11.31 5.46 -1.40
CA ILE A 231 -11.12 4.06 -1.75
C ILE A 231 -9.71 3.92 -2.32
N ASN A 232 -8.91 3.05 -1.72
CA ASN A 232 -7.51 2.82 -2.03
C ASN A 232 -7.34 1.39 -2.53
N LEU A 233 -6.55 1.22 -3.58
CA LEU A 233 -6.26 -0.09 -4.19
C LEU A 233 -4.80 -0.39 -3.94
N VAL A 234 -4.52 -1.57 -3.39
CA VAL A 234 -3.18 -2.11 -3.17
C VAL A 234 -3.09 -3.40 -3.97
N LEU A 235 -2.55 -3.30 -5.18
CA LEU A 235 -2.40 -4.41 -6.12
C LEU A 235 -1.02 -5.01 -5.94
N ILE A 236 -0.94 -6.33 -5.85
CA ILE A 236 0.27 -7.02 -5.48
C ILE A 236 0.55 -8.11 -6.51
N THR A 237 1.77 -8.16 -7.06
CA THR A 237 2.15 -9.12 -8.10
C THR A 237 3.57 -9.67 -7.87
N GLN A 238 3.78 -10.96 -8.17
CA GLN A 238 5.14 -11.53 -8.27
C GLN A 238 5.77 -11.34 -9.65
N ARG A 239 4.97 -11.03 -10.67
CA ARG A 239 5.41 -10.91 -12.06
C ARG A 239 5.25 -9.45 -12.50
N PRO A 240 6.36 -8.69 -12.60
CA PRO A 240 6.35 -7.32 -13.11
C PRO A 240 6.52 -7.33 -14.64
N ASP A 241 5.73 -8.11 -15.36
CA ASP A 241 5.72 -8.11 -16.83
C ASP A 241 4.67 -7.13 -17.38
N LYS A 242 4.91 -6.63 -18.59
CA LYS A 242 4.05 -5.62 -19.26
C LYS A 242 2.64 -6.15 -19.54
N ASP A 243 2.51 -7.47 -19.63
CA ASP A 243 1.28 -8.17 -20.03
C ASP A 243 0.48 -8.71 -18.82
N ALA A 244 0.96 -8.48 -17.59
CA ALA A 244 0.34 -8.89 -16.33
C ALA A 244 -0.37 -7.76 -15.58
#